data_AF-A0A973W5R3-F1
#
_entry.id   AF-A0A973W5R3-F1
#
_cell.length_a   1.000
_cell.length_b   1.000
_cell.length_c   1.000
_cell.angle_alpha   90.00
_cell.angle_beta   90.00
_cell.angle_gamma   90.00
#
_symmetry.space_group_name_H-M   'P 1'
#
loop_
_entity.id
_entity.type
_entity.pdbx_description
1 polymer ?
#
loop_
_entity_poly.entity_id
_entity_poly.type
_entity_poly.pdbx_seq_one_letter_code
_entity_poly.pdbx_strand_id
1 'polypeptide(L)'
;MIATVIVCWPALALAAGPVYDVDLYALMSGSCRNVTVAGRSYSCKAVAYFHTLRGRSEFTVVLDDPADKSHIISFSGESTERTQDNLFELAVDRMLLKSSDRPRVDGLPVPLVEMSTGSCRQVGSFITRQVSTITCAATDQNGKKYELSFESDGSPMTLRRLRQSTLPSERQRARQIAQLECRLKARAAQVLPRDTTAFMIRCLGEDDSKPVDGQR
;
A
#
# COMPACT_ATOMS: atom_id res chain seq x y z
N MET A 1 14.74 20.22 -50.68
CA MET A 1 14.94 19.43 -49.44
C MET A 1 14.58 20.33 -48.27
N ILE A 2 13.45 20.10 -47.59
CA ILE A 2 12.98 20.93 -46.48
C ILE A 2 13.10 20.08 -45.21
N ALA A 3 14.04 20.46 -44.33
CA ALA A 3 14.26 19.84 -43.05
C ALA A 3 13.24 20.36 -42.03
N THR A 4 12.36 19.48 -41.55
CA THR A 4 11.40 19.78 -40.49
C THR A 4 11.99 19.35 -39.15
N VAL A 5 12.35 20.31 -38.29
CA VAL A 5 12.82 20.03 -36.93
C VAL A 5 11.60 19.83 -36.04
N ILE A 6 11.35 18.59 -35.64
CA ILE A 6 10.33 18.23 -34.65
C ILE A 6 10.93 18.54 -33.27
N VAL A 7 10.54 19.66 -32.67
CA VAL A 7 10.84 19.96 -31.27
C VAL A 7 9.83 19.20 -30.42
N CYS A 8 10.22 18.01 -29.96
CA CYS A 8 9.45 17.23 -29.01
C CYS A 8 9.53 17.95 -27.65
N TRP A 9 8.45 18.62 -27.25
CA TRP A 9 8.35 19.16 -25.89
C TRP A 9 8.37 17.99 -24.89
N PRO A 10 9.23 18.03 -23.86
CA PRO A 10 9.17 17.06 -22.80
C PRO A 10 7.88 17.34 -22.03
N ALA A 11 6.96 16.39 -22.07
CA ALA A 11 5.85 16.37 -21.13
C ALA A 11 6.45 16.43 -19.73
N LEU A 12 6.18 17.52 -19.01
CA LEU A 12 6.47 17.64 -17.59
C LEU A 12 5.71 16.51 -16.89
N ALA A 13 6.41 15.42 -16.60
CA ALA A 13 5.97 14.41 -15.66
C ALA A 13 5.84 15.11 -14.31
N LEU A 14 4.63 15.54 -13.99
CA LEU A 14 4.23 15.84 -12.61
C LEU A 14 4.53 14.57 -11.81
N ALA A 15 5.64 14.61 -11.07
CA ALA A 15 5.99 13.60 -10.09
C ALA A 15 4.80 13.49 -9.12
N ALA A 16 3.97 12.48 -9.33
CA ALA A 16 2.98 12.08 -8.36
C ALA A 16 3.78 11.66 -7.13
N GLY A 17 3.68 12.43 -6.04
CA GLY A 17 4.28 12.04 -4.76
C GLY A 17 3.80 10.63 -4.37
N PRO A 18 4.52 9.95 -3.49
CA PRO A 18 4.21 8.57 -3.14
C PRO A 18 2.78 8.42 -2.66
N VAL A 19 2.03 7.64 -3.42
CA VAL A 19 0.72 7.15 -3.03
C VAL A 19 0.96 6.06 -1.98
N TYR A 20 0.72 6.40 -0.71
CA TYR A 20 0.72 5.39 0.35
C TYR A 20 -0.60 4.63 0.32
N ASP A 21 -0.59 3.35 -0.02
CA ASP A 21 -1.77 2.50 0.02
C ASP A 21 -2.08 2.09 1.47
N VAL A 22 -2.39 3.05 2.36
CA VAL A 22 -2.72 2.79 3.77
C VAL A 22 -3.99 3.56 4.12
N ASP A 23 -4.99 2.86 4.64
CA ASP A 23 -6.28 3.44 5.06
C ASP A 23 -6.52 3.38 6.58
N LEU A 24 -5.85 2.45 7.27
CA LEU A 24 -5.84 2.35 8.72
C LEU A 24 -4.42 2.18 9.25
N TYR A 25 -4.11 2.96 10.28
CA TYR A 25 -2.89 2.86 11.06
C TYR A 25 -3.24 2.78 12.55
N ALA A 26 -2.61 1.85 13.27
CA ALA A 26 -2.71 1.75 14.72
C ALA A 26 -1.32 1.59 15.34
N LEU A 27 -0.90 2.54 16.19
CA LEU A 27 0.32 2.42 16.97
C LEU A 27 0.01 1.85 18.34
N MET A 28 0.67 0.76 18.70
CA MET A 28 0.47 0.06 19.96
C MET A 28 1.28 0.73 21.09
N SER A 29 0.72 0.73 22.30
CA SER A 29 1.40 1.18 23.53
C SER A 29 1.74 -0.04 24.38
N GLY A 30 3.02 -0.25 24.67
CA GLY A 30 3.51 -1.44 25.37
C GLY A 30 4.97 -1.77 25.04
N SER A 31 5.35 -3.03 25.25
CA SER A 31 6.72 -3.51 25.04
C SER A 31 6.77 -4.87 24.34
N CYS A 32 7.86 -5.14 23.63
CA CYS A 32 8.13 -6.48 23.11
C CYS A 32 8.86 -7.32 24.14
N ARG A 33 8.34 -8.52 24.41
CA ARG A 33 8.98 -9.52 25.28
C ARG A 33 10.01 -10.36 24.54
N ASN A 34 9.72 -10.71 23.28
CA ASN A 34 10.62 -11.48 22.43
C ASN A 34 10.43 -11.02 20.98
N VAL A 35 11.53 -10.67 20.31
CA VAL A 35 11.55 -10.46 18.86
C VAL A 35 12.73 -11.23 18.30
N THR A 36 12.46 -12.17 17.41
CA THR A 36 13.49 -12.92 16.69
C THR A 36 13.33 -12.68 15.20
N VAL A 37 14.44 -12.32 14.54
CA VAL A 37 14.48 -12.06 13.10
C VAL A 37 15.61 -12.87 12.51
N ALA A 38 15.26 -13.83 11.66
CA ALA A 38 16.21 -14.73 11.02
C ALA A 38 17.18 -15.39 12.01
N GLY A 39 16.69 -15.78 13.19
CA GLY A 39 17.48 -16.42 14.25
C GLY A 39 18.28 -15.48 15.15
N ARG A 40 18.17 -14.15 14.97
CA ARG A 40 18.79 -13.16 15.86
C ARG A 40 17.74 -12.48 16.73
N SER A 41 18.02 -12.33 18.01
CA SER A 41 17.12 -11.66 18.95
C SER A 41 17.33 -10.15 18.96
N TYR A 42 16.23 -9.41 19.04
CA TYR A 42 16.17 -7.96 19.06
C TYR A 42 15.22 -7.45 20.15
N SER A 43 15.47 -6.23 20.60
CA SER A 43 14.44 -5.41 21.26
C SER A 43 13.66 -4.62 20.21
N CYS A 44 12.49 -4.09 20.56
CA CYS A 44 11.71 -3.24 19.66
C CYS A 44 11.46 -1.86 20.27
N LYS A 45 11.34 -0.85 19.40
CA LYS A 45 10.97 0.53 19.74
C LYS A 45 9.47 0.75 19.65
N ALA A 46 8.84 0.11 18.67
CA ALA A 46 7.42 0.29 18.39
C ALA A 46 6.85 -0.92 17.65
N VAL A 47 5.58 -1.16 17.88
CA VAL A 47 4.76 -2.09 17.10
C VAL A 47 3.57 -1.31 16.55
N ALA A 48 3.32 -1.44 15.26
CA ALA A 48 2.20 -0.80 14.59
C ALA A 48 1.48 -1.79 13.68
N TYR A 49 0.18 -1.57 13.53
CA TYR A 49 -0.65 -2.25 12.56
C TYR A 49 -0.99 -1.29 11.42
N PHE A 50 -0.89 -1.80 10.19
CA PHE A 50 -1.30 -1.11 8.97
C PHE A 50 -2.32 -1.95 8.22
N HIS A 51 -3.31 -1.29 7.64
CA HIS A 51 -4.20 -1.86 6.63
C HIS A 51 -4.09 -1.02 5.36
N THR A 52 -4.12 -1.69 4.22
CA THR A 52 -4.04 -1.08 2.90
C THR A 52 -5.40 -1.03 2.23
N LEU A 53 -5.61 -0.10 1.29
CA LEU A 53 -6.88 -0.04 0.54
C LEU A 53 -7.09 -1.29 -0.32
N ARG A 54 -6.00 -1.98 -0.67
CA ARG A 54 -6.02 -3.26 -1.37
C ARG A 54 -6.32 -4.46 -0.46
N GLY A 55 -6.64 -4.24 0.81
CA GLY A 55 -7.07 -5.29 1.73
C GLY A 55 -5.93 -6.16 2.24
N ARG A 56 -4.71 -5.62 2.32
CA ARG A 56 -3.59 -6.27 3.01
C ARG A 56 -3.39 -5.67 4.38
N SER A 57 -2.97 -6.50 5.31
CA SER A 57 -2.66 -6.10 6.68
C SER A 57 -1.23 -6.41 7.03
N GLU A 58 -0.65 -5.57 7.87
CA GLU A 58 0.73 -5.67 8.28
C GLU A 58 0.89 -5.37 9.76
N PHE A 59 1.53 -6.28 10.50
CA PHE A 59 2.11 -5.98 11.81
C PHE A 59 3.58 -5.61 11.61
N THR A 60 3.87 -4.32 11.79
CA THR A 60 5.20 -3.75 11.58
C THR A 60 5.87 -3.51 12.92
N VAL A 61 7.12 -3.97 13.04
CA VAL A 61 7.95 -3.83 14.23
C VAL A 61 9.17 -3.00 13.87
N VAL A 62 9.36 -1.90 14.58
CA VAL A 62 10.58 -1.10 14.50
C VAL A 62 11.56 -1.69 15.51
N LEU A 63 12.66 -2.25 15.03
CA LEU A 63 13.65 -2.88 15.89
C LEU A 63 14.56 -1.83 16.54
N ASP A 64 15.03 -2.14 17.74
CA ASP A 64 16.15 -1.43 18.33
C ASP A 64 17.46 -2.11 17.93
N ASP A 65 17.93 -1.77 16.72
CA ASP A 65 19.21 -2.24 16.21
C ASP A 65 20.24 -1.08 16.22
N PRO A 66 21.30 -1.15 17.04
CA PRO A 66 22.33 -0.12 17.05
C PRO A 66 23.17 -0.09 15.77
N ALA A 67 23.23 -1.19 15.01
CA ALA A 67 23.95 -1.28 13.74
C ALA A 67 23.11 -0.75 12.56
N ASP A 68 21.78 -0.70 12.68
CA ASP A 68 20.89 -0.22 11.64
C ASP A 68 19.69 0.57 12.20
N LYS A 69 19.77 1.89 12.05
CA LYS A 69 18.73 2.82 12.51
C LYS A 69 17.40 2.69 11.77
N SER A 70 17.36 1.99 10.63
CA SER A 70 16.16 1.79 9.80
C SER A 70 15.70 0.33 9.80
N HIS A 71 16.13 -0.47 10.78
CA HIS A 71 15.78 -1.89 10.85
C HIS A 71 14.32 -2.08 11.26
N ILE A 72 13.50 -2.45 10.28
CA ILE A 72 12.05 -2.61 10.42
C ILE A 72 11.65 -3.92 9.75
N ILE A 73 10.81 -4.70 10.41
CA ILE A 73 10.20 -5.90 9.83
C ILE A 73 8.68 -5.75 9.81
N SER A 74 8.03 -6.38 8.84
CA SER A 74 6.57 -6.46 8.81
C SER A 74 6.10 -7.87 8.49
N PHE A 75 5.17 -8.38 9.29
CA PHE A 75 4.42 -9.59 9.01
C PHE A 75 3.21 -9.21 8.15
N SER A 76 3.22 -9.58 6.86
CA SER A 76 2.21 -9.15 5.89
C SER A 76 1.36 -10.32 5.40
N GLY A 77 0.07 -10.05 5.23
CA GLY A 77 -0.92 -11.01 4.77
C GLY A 77 -2.13 -10.34 4.13
N GLU A 78 -2.96 -11.13 3.46
CA GLU A 78 -4.29 -10.66 3.06
C GLU A 78 -5.21 -10.59 4.28
N SER A 79 -5.94 -9.49 4.39
CA SER A 79 -6.90 -9.28 5.48
C SER A 79 -8.07 -10.23 5.31
N THR A 80 -8.28 -11.13 6.25
CA THR A 80 -9.54 -11.87 6.37
C THR A 80 -10.54 -11.09 7.20
N GLU A 81 -11.84 -11.36 7.03
CA GLU A 81 -12.87 -10.78 7.88
C GLU A 81 -12.66 -11.14 9.36
N ARG A 82 -13.05 -10.22 10.25
CA ARG A 82 -12.86 -10.36 11.69
C ARG A 82 -13.62 -11.57 12.19
N THR A 83 -12.89 -12.52 12.78
CA THR A 83 -13.47 -13.77 13.28
C THR A 83 -14.20 -13.60 14.61
N GLN A 84 -13.81 -12.64 15.47
CA GLN A 84 -14.44 -12.35 16.78
C GLN A 84 -14.24 -10.89 17.23
N ASP A 85 -15.07 -10.39 18.17
CA ASP A 85 -15.05 -8.98 18.62
C ASP A 85 -13.72 -8.51 19.24
N ASN A 86 -12.95 -9.42 19.85
CA ASN A 86 -11.70 -9.13 20.58
C ASN A 86 -10.51 -9.98 20.14
N LEU A 87 -10.62 -10.69 19.02
CA LEU A 87 -9.54 -11.52 18.49
C LEU A 87 -9.38 -11.24 17.00
N PHE A 88 -8.15 -10.92 16.61
CA PHE A 88 -7.78 -10.72 15.23
C PHE A 88 -6.65 -11.69 14.86
N GLU A 89 -6.86 -12.42 13.78
CA GLU A 89 -5.88 -13.34 13.21
C GLU A 89 -5.56 -12.91 11.77
N LEU A 90 -4.27 -12.88 11.45
CA LEU A 90 -3.74 -12.57 10.14
C LEU A 90 -2.90 -13.74 9.69
N ALA A 91 -3.27 -14.37 8.57
CA ALA A 91 -2.42 -15.36 7.90
C ALA A 91 -1.28 -14.62 7.18
N VAL A 92 -0.03 -14.93 7.53
CA VAL A 92 1.16 -14.27 6.98
C VAL A 92 1.63 -15.05 5.75
N ASP A 93 1.73 -14.39 4.60
CA ASP A 93 2.23 -14.95 3.34
C ASP A 93 3.63 -14.41 2.95
N ARG A 94 4.08 -13.34 3.62
CA ARG A 94 5.39 -12.73 3.38
C ARG A 94 5.86 -11.89 4.56
N MET A 95 7.18 -11.84 4.71
CA MET A 95 7.87 -10.88 5.55
C MET A 95 8.38 -9.72 4.69
N LEU A 96 8.24 -8.50 5.17
CA LEU A 96 8.84 -7.31 4.57
C LEU A 96 10.00 -6.87 5.45
N LEU A 97 11.22 -6.89 4.92
CA LEU A 97 12.44 -6.56 5.67
C LEU A 97 13.02 -5.26 5.14
N LYS A 98 13.09 -4.25 6.01
CA LYS A 98 13.64 -2.94 5.70
C LYS A 98 14.85 -2.68 6.57
N SER A 99 15.90 -2.19 5.92
CA SER A 99 17.19 -1.85 6.50
C SER A 99 17.76 -0.60 5.81
N SER A 100 18.77 0.03 6.40
CA SER A 100 19.33 1.28 5.88
C SER A 100 20.02 1.14 4.51
N ASP A 101 20.50 -0.05 4.18
CA ASP A 101 21.18 -0.40 2.92
C ASP A 101 20.23 -0.77 1.78
N ARG A 102 18.91 -0.86 2.04
CA ARG A 102 17.93 -1.20 1.01
C ARG A 102 17.92 -0.17 -0.13
N PRO A 103 17.73 -0.63 -1.38
CA PRO A 103 17.59 0.26 -2.52
C PRO A 103 16.37 1.18 -2.34
N ARG A 104 16.47 2.37 -2.93
CA ARG A 104 15.41 3.37 -2.91
C ARG A 104 14.85 3.58 -4.30
N VAL A 105 13.54 3.68 -4.42
CA VAL A 105 12.83 4.07 -5.64
C VAL A 105 12.13 5.39 -5.34
N ASP A 106 12.37 6.41 -6.15
CA ASP A 106 11.86 7.78 -5.93
C ASP A 106 12.19 8.34 -4.53
N GLY A 107 13.36 7.98 -4.00
CA GLY A 107 13.84 8.40 -2.67
C GLY A 107 13.28 7.58 -1.50
N LEU A 108 12.38 6.62 -1.75
CA LEU A 108 11.74 5.80 -0.72
C LEU A 108 12.37 4.42 -0.62
N PRO A 109 12.69 3.95 0.60
CA PRO A 109 13.27 2.63 0.80
C PRO A 109 12.28 1.52 0.44
N VAL A 110 12.72 0.61 -0.44
CA VAL A 110 11.94 -0.56 -0.85
C VAL A 110 12.30 -1.76 0.03
N PRO A 111 11.36 -2.34 0.78
CA PRO A 111 11.63 -3.51 1.60
C PRO A 111 12.05 -4.72 0.74
N LEU A 112 12.83 -5.62 1.32
CA LEU A 112 13.00 -6.96 0.79
C LEU A 112 11.73 -7.75 1.09
N VAL A 113 11.20 -8.44 0.08
CA VAL A 113 10.04 -9.31 0.25
C VAL A 113 10.55 -10.74 0.36
N GLU A 114 10.33 -11.36 1.51
CA GLU A 114 10.66 -12.75 1.77
C GLU A 114 9.36 -13.56 1.85
N MET A 115 9.15 -14.47 0.90
CA MET A 115 7.99 -15.35 0.92
C MET A 115 8.04 -16.22 2.18
N SER A 116 6.95 -16.22 2.95
CA SER A 116 6.90 -16.85 4.26
C SER A 116 5.55 -17.48 4.53
N THR A 117 5.49 -18.36 5.52
CA THR A 117 4.22 -18.93 6.00
C THR A 117 4.15 -18.77 7.49
N GLY A 118 3.03 -18.24 7.99
CA GLY A 118 2.87 -17.95 9.40
C GLY A 118 1.53 -17.34 9.76
N SER A 119 1.45 -16.84 10.97
CA SER A 119 0.26 -16.14 11.47
C SER A 119 0.62 -15.10 12.52
N CYS A 120 -0.16 -14.03 12.56
CA CYS A 120 -0.21 -13.09 13.68
C CYS A 120 -1.57 -13.19 14.37
N ARG A 121 -1.55 -13.22 15.70
CA ARG A 121 -2.72 -13.24 16.57
C ARG A 121 -2.66 -12.05 17.51
N GLN A 122 -3.65 -11.18 17.43
CA GLN A 122 -3.84 -10.02 18.31
C GLN A 122 -5.08 -10.23 19.17
N VAL A 123 -4.93 -10.05 20.48
CA VAL A 123 -6.04 -10.00 21.44
C VAL A 123 -6.34 -8.55 21.79
N GLY A 124 -7.56 -8.11 21.51
CA GLY A 124 -8.04 -6.75 21.70
C GLY A 124 -8.92 -6.27 20.54
N SER A 125 -9.30 -4.99 20.58
CA SER A 125 -10.18 -4.38 19.60
C SER A 125 -9.66 -3.03 19.13
N PHE A 126 -9.52 -2.89 17.81
CA PHE A 126 -9.25 -1.61 17.16
C PHE A 126 -10.40 -0.61 17.33
N ILE A 127 -11.63 -1.08 17.62
CA ILE A 127 -12.79 -0.21 17.83
C ILE A 127 -12.68 0.47 19.20
N THR A 128 -12.43 -0.31 20.25
CA THR A 128 -12.24 0.22 21.61
C THR A 128 -10.83 0.78 21.84
N ARG A 129 -9.93 0.60 20.85
CA ARG A 129 -8.52 0.99 20.90
C ARG A 129 -7.74 0.30 22.02
N GLN A 130 -8.21 -0.85 22.46
CA GLN A 130 -7.55 -1.65 23.49
C GLN A 130 -6.88 -2.85 22.85
N VAL A 131 -5.62 -3.09 23.19
CA VAL A 131 -4.88 -4.31 22.84
C VAL A 131 -4.31 -4.87 24.13
N SER A 132 -4.29 -6.20 24.24
CA SER A 132 -3.65 -6.89 25.36
C SER A 132 -2.33 -7.50 24.90
N THR A 133 -2.37 -8.30 23.84
CA THR A 133 -1.20 -9.01 23.33
C THR A 133 -1.21 -9.10 21.81
N ILE A 134 -0.01 -9.16 21.22
CA ILE A 134 0.19 -9.51 19.81
C ILE A 134 1.28 -10.57 19.75
N THR A 135 0.99 -11.67 19.07
CA THR A 135 1.93 -12.78 18.87
C THR A 135 2.00 -13.10 17.39
N CYS A 136 3.20 -13.09 16.81
CA CYS A 136 3.41 -13.47 15.42
C CYS A 136 4.50 -14.53 15.32
N ALA A 137 4.31 -15.46 14.40
CA ALA A 137 5.32 -16.42 14.01
C ALA A 137 5.23 -16.65 12.49
N ALA A 138 6.35 -16.54 11.80
CA ALA A 138 6.46 -16.85 10.38
C ALA A 138 7.81 -17.51 10.08
N THR A 139 7.83 -18.38 9.07
CA THR A 139 9.06 -19.02 8.58
C THR A 139 9.18 -18.79 7.08
N ASP A 140 10.36 -18.37 6.61
CA ASP A 140 10.62 -18.21 5.18
C ASP A 140 10.96 -19.55 4.51
N GLN A 141 11.13 -19.52 3.18
CA GLN A 141 11.50 -20.70 2.40
C GLN A 141 12.87 -21.29 2.75
N ASN A 142 13.74 -20.52 3.41
CA ASN A 142 15.07 -20.93 3.85
C ASN A 142 15.07 -21.47 5.30
N GLY A 143 13.90 -21.58 5.93
CA GLY A 143 13.76 -22.03 7.31
C GLY A 143 14.12 -20.96 8.36
N LYS A 144 14.33 -19.70 7.96
CA LYS A 144 14.56 -18.60 8.88
C LYS A 144 13.25 -18.23 9.56
N LYS A 145 13.32 -18.10 10.89
CA LYS A 145 12.17 -17.79 11.73
C LYS A 145 12.08 -16.31 12.05
N TYR A 146 10.84 -15.83 12.09
CA TYR A 146 10.45 -14.48 12.46
C TYR A 146 9.40 -14.58 13.55
N GLU A 147 9.67 -14.04 14.72
CA GLU A 147 8.81 -14.17 15.89
C GLU A 147 8.66 -12.82 16.58
N LEU A 148 7.45 -12.54 17.05
CA LEU A 148 7.11 -11.35 17.84
C LEU A 148 6.21 -11.78 18.99
N SER A 149 6.54 -11.32 20.20
CA SER A 149 5.66 -11.30 21.35
C SER A 149 5.61 -9.89 21.91
N PHE A 150 4.43 -9.27 21.87
CA PHE A 150 4.16 -7.94 22.39
C PHE A 150 3.10 -7.98 23.47
N GLU A 151 3.27 -7.14 24.48
CA GLU A 151 2.34 -6.94 25.58
C GLU A 151 2.05 -5.45 25.76
N SER A 152 0.78 -5.12 25.92
CA SER A 152 0.35 -3.74 26.16
C SER A 152 0.63 -3.27 27.57
N ASP A 153 0.87 -1.98 27.72
CA ASP A 153 0.89 -1.29 29.01
C ASP A 153 -0.52 -0.91 29.54
N GLY A 154 -1.58 -1.28 28.80
CA GLY A 154 -2.97 -0.97 29.12
C GLY A 154 -3.46 0.39 28.59
N SER A 155 -2.56 1.20 28.04
CA SER A 155 -2.91 2.48 27.44
C SER A 155 -3.61 2.28 26.08
N PRO A 156 -4.57 3.13 25.71
CA PRO A 156 -5.23 3.04 24.40
C PRO A 156 -4.23 3.20 23.25
N MET A 157 -4.37 2.39 22.21
CA MET A 157 -3.57 2.52 20.99
C MET A 157 -3.91 3.82 20.23
N THR A 158 -2.92 4.38 19.54
CA THR A 158 -3.15 5.54 18.67
C THR A 158 -3.68 5.08 17.32
N LEU A 159 -4.95 5.33 17.04
CA LEU A 159 -5.61 4.94 15.78
C LEU A 159 -5.76 6.14 14.84
N ARG A 160 -5.31 6.00 13.58
CA ARG A 160 -5.52 6.98 12.51
C ARG A 160 -6.16 6.30 11.30
N ARG A 161 -7.34 6.76 10.91
CA ARG A 161 -7.96 6.40 9.63
C ARG A 161 -7.56 7.42 8.59
N LEU A 162 -6.82 6.97 7.59
CA LEU A 162 -6.42 7.79 6.45
C LEU A 162 -7.53 7.67 5.41
N ARG A 163 -8.38 8.70 5.35
CA ARG A 163 -9.27 8.86 4.20
C ARG A 163 -8.42 9.35 3.04
N GLN A 164 -7.91 8.44 2.22
CA GLN A 164 -7.63 8.83 0.85
C GLN A 164 -8.98 9.10 0.20
N SER A 165 -9.20 10.33 -0.26
CA SER A 165 -10.16 10.53 -1.34
C SER A 165 -9.77 9.52 -2.41
N THR A 166 -10.61 8.50 -2.61
CA THR A 166 -10.35 7.33 -3.46
C THR A 166 -9.46 7.74 -4.63
N LEU A 167 -8.19 7.34 -4.60
CA LEU A 167 -7.36 7.54 -5.77
C LEU A 167 -8.05 6.77 -6.88
N PRO A 168 -8.51 7.44 -7.95
CA PRO A 168 -9.26 6.77 -8.99
C PRO A 168 -8.38 5.64 -9.49
N SER A 169 -8.92 4.42 -9.51
CA SER A 169 -8.27 3.27 -10.16
C SER A 169 -7.73 3.72 -11.52
N GLU A 170 -6.65 3.10 -12.02
CA GLU A 170 -6.10 3.47 -13.34
C GLU A 170 -7.18 3.52 -14.43
N ARG A 171 -8.18 2.63 -14.33
CA ARG A 171 -9.38 2.62 -15.17
C ARG A 171 -10.28 3.85 -14.99
N GLN A 172 -10.51 4.31 -13.76
CA GLN A 172 -11.25 5.54 -13.49
C GLN A 172 -10.46 6.78 -13.92
N ARG A 173 -9.13 6.79 -13.76
CA ARG A 173 -8.27 7.87 -14.22
C ARG A 173 -8.26 7.97 -15.74
N ALA A 174 -8.14 6.85 -16.44
CA ALA A 174 -8.26 6.77 -17.89
C ALA A 174 -9.62 7.29 -18.38
N ARG A 175 -10.72 6.88 -17.72
CA ARG A 175 -12.06 7.40 -18.02
C ARG A 175 -12.20 8.90 -17.81
N GLN A 176 -11.62 9.45 -16.74
CA GLN A 176 -11.66 10.89 -16.47
C GLN A 176 -10.85 11.69 -17.49
N ILE A 177 -9.70 11.17 -17.89
CA ILE A 177 -8.86 11.76 -18.95
C ILE A 177 -9.62 11.75 -20.28
N ALA A 178 -10.16 10.60 -20.69
CA ALA A 178 -10.97 10.48 -21.92
C ALA A 178 -12.19 11.42 -21.91
N GLN A 179 -12.90 11.52 -20.78
CA GLN A 179 -14.01 12.46 -20.62
C GLN A 179 -13.57 13.92 -20.74
N LEU A 180 -12.42 14.28 -20.16
CA LEU A 180 -11.88 15.63 -20.26
C LEU A 180 -11.48 15.96 -21.71
N GLU A 181 -10.80 15.04 -22.38
CA GLU A 181 -10.41 15.18 -23.78
C GLU A 181 -11.63 15.36 -24.69
N CYS A 182 -12.67 14.53 -24.53
CA CYS A 182 -13.91 14.68 -25.29
C CYS A 182 -14.62 16.01 -25.02
N ARG A 183 -14.58 16.52 -23.77
CA ARG A 183 -15.10 17.85 -23.46
C ARG A 183 -14.31 18.96 -24.12
N LEU A 184 -12.98 18.84 -24.19
CA LEU A 184 -12.13 19.81 -24.89
C LEU A 184 -12.39 19.78 -26.41
N LYS A 185 -12.55 18.59 -27.01
CA LYS A 185 -12.96 18.44 -28.42
C LYS A 185 -14.32 19.06 -28.69
N ALA A 186 -15.31 18.85 -27.81
CA ALA A 186 -16.64 19.45 -27.94
C ALA A 186 -16.59 20.99 -27.91
N ARG A 187 -15.76 21.57 -27.04
CA ARG A 187 -15.55 23.02 -26.97
C ARG A 187 -14.86 23.56 -28.21
N ALA A 188 -13.82 22.88 -28.70
CA ALA A 188 -13.11 23.26 -29.92
C ALA A 188 -14.03 23.23 -31.15
N ALA A 189 -14.94 22.25 -31.21
CA ALA A 189 -15.94 22.12 -32.26
C ALA A 189 -17.19 23.00 -32.04
N GLN A 190 -17.21 23.84 -30.99
CA GLN A 190 -18.33 24.73 -30.64
C GLN A 190 -19.69 24.01 -30.59
N VAL A 191 -19.71 22.78 -30.07
CA VAL A 191 -20.92 21.96 -29.97
C VAL A 191 -21.95 22.66 -29.09
N LEU A 192 -23.18 22.78 -29.60
CA LEU A 192 -24.29 23.41 -28.87
C LEU A 192 -24.66 22.59 -27.64
N PRO A 193 -25.13 23.22 -26.54
CA PRO A 193 -25.50 22.53 -25.30
C PRO A 193 -26.50 21.37 -25.48
N ARG A 194 -27.39 21.45 -26.48
CA ARG A 194 -28.36 20.40 -26.81
C ARG A 194 -27.70 19.14 -27.39
N ASP A 195 -26.55 19.28 -28.06
CA ASP A 195 -25.87 18.21 -28.79
C ASP A 195 -24.65 17.63 -28.05
N THR A 196 -24.24 18.28 -26.96
CA THR A 196 -23.07 17.90 -26.15
C THR A 196 -23.13 16.45 -25.70
N THR A 197 -24.30 15.96 -25.27
CA THR A 197 -24.46 14.57 -24.80
C THR A 197 -24.23 13.56 -25.91
N ALA A 198 -24.81 13.80 -27.09
CA ALA A 198 -24.64 12.94 -28.26
C ALA A 198 -23.19 12.97 -28.79
N PHE A 199 -22.51 14.10 -28.65
CA PHE A 199 -21.09 14.22 -28.97
C PHE A 199 -20.21 13.42 -27.99
N MET A 200 -20.46 13.55 -26.69
CA MET A 200 -19.71 12.83 -25.65
C MET A 200 -19.85 11.31 -25.77
N ILE A 201 -21.05 10.79 -26.06
CA ILE A 201 -21.27 9.35 -26.24
C ILE A 201 -20.45 8.81 -27.42
N ARG A 202 -20.42 9.53 -28.54
CA ARG A 202 -19.66 9.13 -29.74
C ARG A 202 -18.15 9.19 -29.48
N CYS A 203 -17.66 10.29 -28.92
CA CYS A 203 -16.24 10.48 -28.65
C CYS A 203 -15.68 9.45 -27.66
N LEU A 204 -16.45 9.08 -26.63
CA LEU A 204 -16.03 8.05 -25.67
C LEU A 204 -16.16 6.62 -26.23
N GLY A 205 -16.98 6.40 -27.27
CA GLY A 205 -17.16 5.10 -27.92
C GLY A 205 -16.13 4.80 -29.01
N GLU A 206 -15.48 5.81 -29.57
CA GLU A 206 -14.42 5.63 -30.59
C GLU A 206 -13.14 4.98 -30.01
N ASP A 207 -12.85 5.17 -28.72
CA ASP A 207 -11.66 4.59 -28.05
C ASP A 207 -11.76 3.06 -27.84
N ASP A 208 -12.97 2.49 -27.75
CA ASP A 208 -13.18 1.02 -27.68
C ASP A 208 -13.00 0.32 -29.04
N SER A 209 -12.83 1.09 -30.12
CA SER A 209 -12.84 0.58 -31.51
C SER A 209 -11.50 0.66 -32.25
N LYS A 210 -10.37 0.93 -31.57
CA LYS A 210 -9.06 0.67 -32.19
C LYS A 210 -8.79 -0.84 -32.18
N PRO A 211 -8.74 -1.51 -33.34
CA PRO A 211 -8.24 -2.87 -33.40
C PRO A 211 -6.75 -2.85 -33.06
N VAL A 212 -6.32 -3.84 -32.28
CA VAL A 212 -4.94 -4.29 -32.26
C VAL A 212 -4.63 -4.77 -33.68
N ASP A 213 -3.97 -3.92 -34.48
CA ASP A 213 -3.37 -4.38 -35.73
C ASP A 213 -2.09 -5.16 -35.37
N GLY A 214 -2.31 -6.44 -35.08
CA GLY A 214 -1.29 -7.45 -35.12
C GLY A 214 -1.31 -8.11 -36.50
N GLN A 215 -0.14 -8.12 -37.13
CA GLN A 215 0.30 -8.98 -38.25
C GLN A 215 -0.21 -8.61 -39.65
N ARG A 216 0.66 -8.00 -40.46
CA ARG A 216 1.63 -8.73 -41.33
C ARG A 216 2.68 -7.82 -41.95
#